data_AF-A0A800K6J6-F1
#
_entry.id   AF-A0A800K6J6-F1
#
_cell.length_a   1.000
_cell.length_b   1.000
_cell.length_c   1.000
_cell.angle_alpha   90.00
_cell.angle_beta   90.00
_cell.angle_gamma   90.00
#
_symmetry.space_group_name_H-M   'P 1'
#
loop_
_entity.id
_entity.type
_entity.pdbx_description
1 polymer ?
#
loop_
_entity_poly.entity_id
_entity_poly.type
_entity_poly.pdbx_seq_one_letter_code
_entity_poly.pdbx_strand_id
1 'polypeptide(L)'
;MAPPSLPELSDDPLDNQRHAVSAFKKTSVMVLGLAMQRYGEKLTDEQEILSWAADIIIDTFAADSVVARAAQASTEAPNTAALQRDATCVYVNDATTRIDAAARSALAAMFEGDDLRLNLAALRRLLKVTPVNTVTMRRRLAEAVVDRAGYMLS
;
A
#
# COMPACT_ATOMS: atom_id res chain seq x y z
N MET A 1 22.79 -10.72 26.65
CA MET A 1 21.77 -10.26 25.69
C MET A 1 22.45 -10.21 24.33
N ALA A 2 22.04 -11.07 23.39
CA ALA A 2 22.53 -10.96 22.02
C ALA A 2 22.07 -9.60 21.44
N PRO A 3 22.92 -8.89 20.68
CA PRO A 3 22.49 -7.68 20.00
C PRO A 3 21.30 -8.00 19.09
N PRO A 4 20.33 -7.07 18.92
CA PRO A 4 19.26 -7.26 17.96
C PRO A 4 19.90 -7.50 16.59
N SER A 5 19.60 -8.64 15.99
CA SER A 5 20.00 -8.94 14.61
C SER A 5 19.46 -7.83 13.71
N LEU A 6 20.36 -7.16 12.99
CA LEU A 6 19.97 -6.27 11.91
C LEU A 6 19.10 -7.07 10.94
N PRO A 7 17.99 -6.51 10.43
CA PRO A 7 17.21 -7.19 9.41
C PRO A 7 18.16 -7.51 8.25
N GLU A 8 18.22 -8.78 7.86
CA GLU A 8 18.98 -9.19 6.67
C GLU A 8 18.51 -8.33 5.49
N LEU A 9 19.45 -7.66 4.84
CA LEU A 9 19.16 -6.90 3.64
C LEU A 9 18.76 -7.91 2.55
N SER A 10 17.46 -7.97 2.27
CA SER A 10 16.91 -8.79 1.20
C SER A 10 17.36 -8.23 -0.14
N ASP A 11 17.98 -9.06 -0.99
CA ASP A 11 18.31 -8.73 -2.37
C ASP A 11 17.09 -8.81 -3.31
N ASP A 12 15.88 -9.09 -2.80
CA ASP A 12 14.64 -9.08 -3.60
C ASP A 12 14.30 -7.64 -4.03
N PRO A 13 14.26 -7.33 -5.34
CA PRO A 13 13.96 -5.99 -5.83
C PRO A 13 12.55 -5.49 -5.45
N LEU A 14 11.65 -6.36 -4.98
CA LEU A 14 10.29 -6.01 -4.54
C LEU A 14 10.10 -6.08 -3.01
N ASP A 15 11.16 -6.27 -2.23
CA ASP A 15 11.08 -6.42 -0.77
C ASP A 15 10.38 -5.22 -0.10
N ASN A 16 10.74 -3.99 -0.51
CA ASN A 16 10.10 -2.76 -0.04
C ASN A 16 8.58 -2.74 -0.32
N GLN A 17 8.17 -3.24 -1.50
CA GLN A 17 6.76 -3.29 -1.88
C GLN A 17 6.00 -4.36 -1.08
N ARG A 18 6.63 -5.51 -0.79
CA ARG A 18 6.04 -6.52 0.11
C ARG A 18 5.86 -5.99 1.52
N HIS A 19 6.85 -5.26 2.04
CA HIS A 19 6.76 -4.59 3.33
C HIS A 19 5.64 -3.54 3.35
N ALA A 20 5.50 -2.74 2.29
CA ALA A 20 4.40 -1.78 2.16
C ALA A 20 3.03 -2.48 2.15
N VAL A 21 2.85 -3.55 1.38
CA VAL A 21 1.60 -4.33 1.35
C VAL A 21 1.28 -4.93 2.72
N SER A 22 2.28 -5.40 3.47
CA SER A 22 2.09 -5.86 4.85
C SER A 22 1.57 -4.73 5.75
N ALA A 23 2.12 -3.51 5.60
CA ALA A 23 1.62 -2.33 6.31
C ALA A 23 0.19 -1.95 5.91
N PHE A 24 -0.17 -2.08 4.62
CA PHE A 24 -1.52 -1.81 4.13
C PHE A 24 -2.54 -2.75 4.77
N LYS A 25 -2.27 -4.07 4.76
CA LYS A 25 -3.10 -5.10 5.40
C LYS A 25 -3.32 -4.80 6.89
N LYS A 26 -2.26 -4.44 7.61
CA LYS A 26 -2.36 -4.05 9.02
C LYS A 26 -3.17 -2.78 9.21
N THR A 27 -3.08 -1.82 8.29
CA THR A 27 -3.86 -0.58 8.32
C THR A 27 -5.34 -0.86 8.12
N SER A 28 -5.71 -1.75 7.18
CA SER A 28 -7.10 -2.20 7.01
C SER A 28 -7.66 -2.80 8.31
N VAL A 29 -6.90 -3.70 8.94
CA VAL A 29 -7.28 -4.35 10.21
C VAL A 29 -7.39 -3.34 11.34
N MET A 30 -6.47 -2.38 11.44
CA MET A 30 -6.51 -1.32 12.45
C MET A 30 -7.77 -0.47 12.31
N VAL A 31 -8.08 0.02 11.10
CA VAL A 31 -9.26 0.87 10.86
C VAL A 31 -10.54 0.12 11.18
N LEU A 32 -10.72 -1.10 10.65
CA LEU A 32 -11.91 -1.91 10.93
C LEU A 32 -12.02 -2.32 12.40
N GLY A 33 -10.91 -2.69 13.03
CA GLY A 33 -10.87 -3.07 14.44
C GLY A 33 -11.28 -1.93 15.36
N LEU A 34 -10.77 -0.73 15.12
CA LEU A 34 -11.15 0.47 15.88
C LEU A 34 -12.61 0.87 15.63
N ALA A 35 -13.07 0.77 14.38
CA ALA A 35 -14.46 1.05 14.04
C ALA A 35 -15.43 0.09 14.74
N MET A 36 -15.13 -1.22 14.73
CA MET A 36 -15.91 -2.22 15.45
C MET A 36 -15.88 -2.00 16.97
N GLN A 37 -14.73 -1.65 17.55
CA GLN A 37 -14.63 -1.33 18.98
C GLN A 37 -15.47 -0.11 19.37
N ARG A 38 -15.61 0.87 18.48
CA ARG A 38 -16.35 2.10 18.75
C ARG A 38 -17.86 1.96 18.52
N TYR A 39 -18.27 1.41 17.39
CA TYR A 39 -19.67 1.40 16.96
C TYR A 39 -20.36 0.05 17.20
N GLY A 40 -19.60 -1.04 17.34
CA GLY A 40 -20.14 -2.38 17.52
C GLY A 40 -21.10 -2.75 16.38
N GLU A 41 -22.28 -3.25 16.75
CA GLU A 41 -23.33 -3.64 15.80
C GLU A 41 -23.84 -2.47 14.93
N LYS A 42 -23.69 -1.22 15.38
CA LYS A 42 -24.09 -0.02 14.62
C LYS A 42 -23.09 0.38 13.54
N LEU A 43 -21.96 -0.31 13.41
CA LEU A 43 -20.96 -0.01 12.38
C LEU A 43 -21.57 -0.02 10.97
N THR A 44 -22.60 -0.82 10.73
CA THR A 44 -23.29 -0.87 9.43
C THR A 44 -23.96 0.44 9.05
N ASP A 45 -24.21 1.34 10.00
CA ASP A 45 -24.84 2.63 9.75
C ASP A 45 -23.80 3.72 9.41
N GLU A 46 -22.52 3.47 9.72
CA GLU A 46 -21.40 4.40 9.49
C GLU A 46 -20.80 4.23 8.08
N GLN A 47 -21.58 4.60 7.07
CA GLN A 47 -21.26 4.35 5.66
C GLN A 47 -19.95 5.00 5.19
N GLU A 48 -19.63 6.20 5.66
CA GLU A 48 -18.38 6.89 5.33
C GLU A 48 -17.16 6.13 5.84
N ILE A 49 -17.24 5.60 7.07
CA ILE A 49 -16.17 4.78 7.67
C ILE A 49 -16.00 3.48 6.90
N LEU A 50 -17.11 2.83 6.56
CA LEU A 50 -17.11 1.63 5.73
C LEU A 50 -16.54 1.89 4.34
N SER A 51 -16.84 3.05 3.74
CA SER A 51 -16.29 3.46 2.45
C SER A 51 -14.78 3.62 2.51
N TRP A 52 -14.24 4.33 3.50
CA TRP A 52 -12.79 4.46 3.65
C TRP A 52 -12.12 3.12 3.94
N ALA A 53 -12.74 2.26 4.75
CA ALA A 53 -12.22 0.92 5.00
C ALA A 53 -12.20 0.07 3.71
N ALA A 54 -13.25 0.15 2.89
CA ALA A 54 -13.32 -0.52 1.60
C ALA A 54 -12.24 -0.01 0.63
N ASP A 55 -12.06 1.31 0.52
CA ASP A 55 -11.00 1.91 -0.32
C ASP A 55 -9.61 1.40 0.06
N ILE A 56 -9.31 1.34 1.36
CA ILE A 56 -8.04 0.80 1.87
C ILE A 56 -7.89 -0.68 1.45
N ILE A 57 -8.94 -1.49 1.58
CA ILE A 57 -8.91 -2.92 1.23
C ILE A 57 -8.70 -3.11 -0.28
N ILE A 58 -9.37 -2.29 -1.11
CA ILE A 58 -9.24 -2.33 -2.57
C ILE A 58 -7.79 -2.02 -2.98
N ASP A 59 -7.22 -0.93 -2.47
CA ASP A 59 -5.84 -0.56 -2.74
C ASP A 59 -4.87 -1.63 -2.23
N THR A 60 -5.15 -2.22 -1.07
CA THR A 60 -4.35 -3.32 -0.49
C THR A 60 -4.36 -4.55 -1.41
N PHE A 61 -5.53 -4.97 -1.87
CA PHE A 61 -5.70 -6.13 -2.74
C PHE A 61 -4.99 -5.94 -4.08
N ALA A 62 -5.19 -4.76 -4.71
CA ALA A 62 -4.55 -4.44 -5.97
C ALA A 62 -3.02 -4.37 -5.80
N ALA A 63 -2.50 -3.76 -4.73
CA ALA A 63 -1.07 -3.70 -4.44
C ALA A 63 -0.46 -5.11 -4.26
N ASP A 64 -1.11 -5.98 -3.49
CA ASP A 64 -0.65 -7.37 -3.30
C ASP A 64 -0.63 -8.13 -4.62
N SER A 65 -1.66 -7.94 -5.44
CA SER A 65 -1.79 -8.59 -6.75
C SER A 65 -0.68 -8.17 -7.72
N VAL A 66 -0.39 -6.88 -7.85
CA VAL A 66 0.67 -6.40 -8.77
C VAL A 66 2.08 -6.76 -8.26
N VAL A 67 2.29 -6.83 -6.94
CA VAL A 67 3.55 -7.31 -6.37
C VAL A 67 3.76 -8.79 -6.66
N ALA A 68 2.74 -9.61 -6.43
CA ALA A 68 2.80 -11.04 -6.72
C ALA A 68 3.08 -11.31 -8.21
N ARG A 69 2.40 -10.58 -9.10
CA ARG A 69 2.60 -10.69 -10.55
C ARG A 69 4.02 -10.26 -10.98
N ALA A 70 4.49 -9.10 -10.53
CA ALA A 70 5.81 -8.61 -10.88
C ALA A 70 6.94 -9.52 -10.38
N ALA A 71 6.74 -10.23 -9.26
CA ALA A 71 7.69 -11.20 -8.74
C ALA A 71 7.85 -12.43 -9.66
N GLN A 72 6.78 -12.85 -10.34
CA GLN A 72 6.79 -13.98 -11.27
C GLN A 72 7.25 -13.57 -12.69
N ALA A 73 7.30 -12.27 -12.97
CA ALA A 73 7.59 -11.77 -14.32
C ALA A 73 8.99 -12.13 -14.83
N SER A 74 9.99 -12.31 -13.95
CA SER A 74 11.34 -12.73 -14.36
C SER A 74 11.35 -14.10 -15.02
N THR A 75 10.43 -14.99 -14.61
CA THR A 75 10.29 -16.34 -15.17
C THR A 75 9.23 -16.42 -16.26
N GLU A 76 8.10 -15.73 -16.09
CA GLU A 76 6.94 -15.87 -16.98
C GLU A 76 6.92 -14.87 -18.14
N ALA A 77 7.55 -13.71 -17.96
CA ALA A 77 7.53 -12.61 -18.94
C ALA A 77 8.85 -11.81 -18.91
N PRO A 78 10.01 -12.44 -19.16
CA PRO A 78 11.32 -11.83 -18.94
C PRO A 78 11.52 -10.52 -19.70
N ASN A 79 10.93 -10.41 -20.90
CA ASN A 79 11.02 -9.21 -21.75
C ASN A 79 10.32 -7.98 -21.16
N THR A 80 9.32 -8.17 -20.29
CA THR A 80 8.56 -7.07 -19.66
C THR A 80 8.81 -6.97 -18.15
N ALA A 81 9.62 -7.84 -17.57
CA ALA A 81 9.85 -7.93 -16.13
C ALA A 81 10.36 -6.62 -15.49
N ALA A 82 11.17 -5.84 -16.21
CA ALA A 82 11.59 -4.52 -15.73
C ALA A 82 10.43 -3.51 -15.67
N LEU A 83 9.59 -3.47 -16.71
CA LEU A 83 8.42 -2.59 -16.78
C LEU A 83 7.36 -2.98 -15.74
N GLN A 84 7.16 -4.27 -15.50
CA GLN A 84 6.25 -4.74 -14.45
C GLN A 84 6.71 -4.29 -13.06
N ARG A 85 8.01 -4.39 -12.77
CA ARG A 85 8.58 -3.90 -11.50
C ARG A 85 8.38 -2.39 -11.35
N ASP A 86 8.66 -1.61 -12.39
CA ASP A 86 8.44 -0.16 -12.37
C ASP A 86 6.97 0.20 -12.13
N ALA A 87 6.04 -0.46 -12.84
CA ALA A 87 4.61 -0.25 -12.66
C ALA A 87 4.15 -0.58 -11.24
N THR A 88 4.64 -1.69 -10.67
CA THR A 88 4.36 -2.10 -9.30
C THR A 88 4.90 -1.09 -8.29
N CYS A 89 6.14 -0.62 -8.45
CA CYS A 89 6.73 0.39 -7.57
C CYS A 89 5.92 1.70 -7.58
N VAL A 90 5.50 2.15 -8.76
CA VAL A 90 4.65 3.35 -8.91
C VAL A 90 3.29 3.13 -8.24
N TYR A 91 2.63 2.01 -8.52
CA TYR A 91 1.31 1.72 -7.97
C TYR A 91 1.32 1.66 -6.43
N VAL A 92 2.27 0.93 -5.84
CA VAL A 92 2.39 0.79 -4.38
C VAL A 92 2.70 2.14 -3.70
N ASN A 93 3.54 2.97 -4.33
CA ASN A 93 3.81 4.32 -3.82
C ASN A 93 2.55 5.19 -3.80
N ASP A 94 1.76 5.17 -4.86
CA ASP A 94 0.53 5.95 -4.95
C ASP A 94 -0.56 5.40 -4.02
N ALA A 95 -0.68 4.07 -3.91
CA ALA A 95 -1.59 3.40 -2.99
C ALA A 95 -1.27 3.74 -1.52
N THR A 96 0.01 3.84 -1.15
CA THR A 96 0.43 4.30 0.20
C THR A 96 -0.23 5.64 0.54
N THR A 97 -0.21 6.59 -0.40
CA THR A 97 -0.74 7.94 -0.18
C THR A 97 -2.26 7.92 -0.03
N ARG A 98 -2.97 7.14 -0.88
CA ARG A 98 -4.43 6.99 -0.78
C ARG A 98 -4.85 6.32 0.53
N ILE A 99 -4.15 5.25 0.92
CA ILE A 99 -4.40 4.53 2.18
C ILE A 99 -4.16 5.43 3.39
N ASP A 100 -3.07 6.22 3.41
CA ASP A 100 -2.83 7.17 4.52
C ASP A 100 -3.96 8.19 4.64
N ALA A 101 -4.41 8.77 3.52
CA ALA A 101 -5.48 9.75 3.50
C ALA A 101 -6.82 9.16 3.97
N ALA A 102 -7.21 7.99 3.47
CA ALA A 102 -8.43 7.29 3.87
C ALA A 102 -8.39 6.91 5.36
N ALA A 103 -7.27 6.34 5.83
CA ALA A 103 -7.12 5.94 7.23
C ALA A 103 -7.17 7.14 8.18
N ARG A 104 -6.55 8.27 7.83
CA ARG A 104 -6.64 9.51 8.63
C ARG A 104 -8.06 10.04 8.71
N SER A 105 -8.79 10.01 7.60
CA SER A 105 -10.18 10.46 7.54
C SER A 105 -11.07 9.59 8.44
N ALA A 106 -10.92 8.26 8.35
CA ALA A 106 -11.62 7.33 9.22
C ALA A 106 -11.27 7.54 10.71
N LEU A 107 -9.98 7.69 11.04
CA LEU A 107 -9.56 7.94 12.42
C LEU A 107 -10.11 9.26 12.97
N ALA A 108 -10.13 10.32 12.17
CA ALA A 108 -10.67 11.61 12.56
C ALA A 108 -12.20 11.60 12.74
N ALA A 109 -12.91 10.74 12.00
CA ALA A 109 -14.34 10.51 12.21
C ALA A 109 -14.62 9.72 13.50
N MET A 110 -13.68 8.85 13.91
CA MET A 110 -13.83 7.99 15.08
C MET A 110 -13.35 8.62 16.39
N PHE A 111 -12.36 9.50 16.35
CA PHE A 111 -11.66 9.97 17.55
C PHE A 111 -11.41 11.47 17.52
N GLU A 112 -11.32 12.06 18.71
CA GLU A 112 -10.98 13.46 18.91
C GLU A 112 -9.86 13.60 19.96
N GLY A 113 -9.31 14.81 20.10
CA GLY A 113 -8.36 15.13 21.17
C GLY A 113 -7.12 14.22 21.21
N ASP A 114 -6.77 13.74 22.40
CA ASP A 114 -5.57 12.93 22.62
C ASP A 114 -5.70 11.50 22.06
N ASP A 115 -6.92 10.94 22.03
CA ASP A 115 -7.17 9.63 21.41
C ASP A 115 -6.91 9.68 19.90
N LEU A 116 -7.32 10.77 19.23
CA LEU A 116 -7.00 10.96 17.82
C LEU A 116 -5.49 11.06 17.60
N ARG A 117 -4.79 11.85 18.42
CA ARG A 117 -3.33 12.02 18.31
C ARG A 117 -2.59 10.69 18.48
N LEU A 118 -3.03 9.87 19.43
CA LEU A 118 -2.48 8.54 19.68
C LEU A 118 -2.67 7.63 18.47
N ASN A 119 -3.88 7.55 17.93
CA ASN A 119 -4.17 6.70 16.77
C ASN A 119 -3.45 7.17 15.50
N LEU A 120 -3.34 8.48 15.28
CA LEU A 120 -2.54 9.04 14.17
C LEU A 120 -1.03 8.77 14.32
N ALA A 121 -0.52 8.67 15.56
CA ALA A 121 0.86 8.25 15.79
C ALA A 121 1.05 6.76 15.49
N ALA A 122 0.08 5.92 15.88
CA ALA A 122 0.09 4.50 15.56
C ALA A 122 0.06 4.27 14.04
N LEU A 123 -0.83 4.97 13.31
CA LEU A 123 -0.92 4.91 11.84
C LEU A 123 0.42 5.28 11.19
N ARG A 124 1.05 6.40 11.58
CA ARG A 124 2.34 6.83 11.02
C ARG A 124 3.46 5.81 11.22
N ARG A 125 3.48 5.13 12.38
CA ARG A 125 4.45 4.07 12.65
C ARG A 125 4.18 2.83 11.80
N LEU A 126 2.91 2.52 11.58
CA LEU A 126 2.48 1.36 10.82
C LEU A 126 2.76 1.51 9.33
N LEU A 127 2.39 2.65 8.75
CA LEU A 127 2.46 2.96 7.33
C LEU A 127 3.80 3.64 6.95
N LYS A 128 4.90 3.14 7.49
CA LYS A 128 6.23 3.68 7.22
C LYS A 128 6.80 3.10 5.92
N VAL A 129 6.43 3.69 4.80
CA VAL A 129 6.93 3.33 3.46
C VAL A 129 7.85 4.42 2.95
N THR A 130 9.04 4.03 2.46
CA THR A 130 9.99 4.97 1.85
C THR A 130 9.49 5.36 0.45
N PRO A 131 9.27 6.65 0.16
CA PRO A 131 8.87 7.08 -1.16
C PRO A 131 9.93 6.73 -2.21
N VAL A 132 9.48 6.35 -3.41
CA VAL A 132 10.35 6.07 -4.56
C VAL A 132 10.29 7.20 -5.59
N ASN A 133 11.31 7.32 -6.44
CA ASN A 133 11.29 8.25 -7.55
C ASN A 133 10.36 7.75 -8.67
N THR A 134 9.07 8.01 -8.50
CA THR A 134 8.03 7.62 -9.46
C THR A 134 8.13 8.38 -10.79
N VAL A 135 8.80 9.53 -10.85
CA VAL A 135 8.95 10.30 -12.11
C VAL A 135 9.80 9.52 -13.11
N THR A 136 10.96 9.02 -12.68
CA THR A 136 11.84 8.23 -13.55
C THR A 136 11.15 6.97 -14.05
N MET A 137 10.45 6.26 -13.15
CA MET A 137 9.72 5.04 -13.50
C MET A 137 8.59 5.34 -14.50
N ARG A 138 7.75 6.34 -14.24
CA ARG A 138 6.66 6.73 -15.15
C ARG A 138 7.17 7.14 -16.54
N ARG A 139 8.34 7.77 -16.65
CA ARG A 139 8.95 8.08 -17.96
C ARG A 139 9.32 6.82 -18.74
N ARG A 140 9.96 5.83 -18.10
CA ARG A 140 10.27 4.54 -18.73
C ARG A 140 9.02 3.79 -19.18
N LEU A 141 7.98 3.80 -18.34
CA LEU A 141 6.69 3.20 -18.69
C LEU A 141 6.04 3.92 -19.88
N ALA A 142 6.08 5.26 -19.90
CA ALA A 142 5.53 6.06 -21.00
C ALA A 142 6.26 5.81 -22.33
N GLU A 143 7.58 5.73 -22.32
CA GLU A 143 8.39 5.38 -23.50
C GLU A 143 7.98 4.00 -24.05
N ALA A 144 7.85 2.99 -23.19
CA ALA A 144 7.41 1.66 -23.61
C ALA A 144 5.96 1.63 -24.17
N VAL A 145 5.06 2.48 -23.64
CA VAL A 145 3.70 2.63 -24.18
C VAL A 145 3.73 3.27 -25.57
N VAL A 146 4.55 4.30 -25.77
CA VAL A 146 4.67 5.01 -27.05
C VAL A 146 5.29 4.10 -28.11
N ASP A 147 6.40 3.43 -27.81
CA ASP A 147 7.10 2.53 -28.73
C ASP A 147 6.20 1.40 -29.23
N ARG A 148 5.28 0.96 -28.36
CA ARG A 148 4.34 -0.10 -28.67
C ARG A 148 3.02 0.37 -29.27
N ALA A 149 2.74 1.67 -29.21
CA ALA A 149 1.43 2.25 -29.52
C ALA A 149 0.27 1.54 -28.79
N GLY A 150 0.47 1.14 -27.54
CA GLY A 150 -0.49 0.31 -26.81
C GLY A 150 -0.05 -0.12 -25.42
N TYR A 151 -0.71 -1.15 -24.88
CA TYR A 151 -0.41 -1.65 -23.54
C TYR A 151 1.00 -2.27 -23.46
N MET A 152 1.85 -1.70 -22.61
CA MET A 152 3.28 -2.02 -22.57
C MET A 152 3.62 -3.44 -22.07
N LEU A 153 2.66 -4.17 -21.49
CA LEU A 153 2.91 -5.49 -20.88
C LEU A 153 2.27 -6.68 -21.63
N SER A 154 1.58 -6.45 -22.76
CA SER A 154 1.05 -7.53 -23.61
C SER A 154 2.13 -8.26 -24.42
#